data_AF-A0A7S2LR16-F1
#
_entry.id   AF-A0A7S2LR16-F1
#
_cell.length_a   1.000
_cell.length_b   1.000
_cell.length_c   1.000
_cell.angle_alpha   90.00
_cell.angle_beta   90.00
_cell.angle_gamma   90.00
#
_symmetry.space_group_name_H-M   'P 1'
#
loop_
_entity.id
_entity.type
_entity.pdbx_description
1 polymer ?
#
loop_
_entity_poly.entity_id
_entity_poly.type
_entity_poly.pdbx_seq_one_letter_code
_entity_poly.pdbx_strand_id
1 'polypeptide(L)'
;MSSPTSIFSYDLASWDINSSSKNPSSHRPSFTNGTDSSPITLNQLIQKLPPLLHSQNTKLQQMSIQERIHFDTTIRGTDADAVNQLFGRLDLTKEECWKKYALFDTSKNYTRNLIATDDETFTLLLLCWNAGRESPIHDHPCDGCWVRLCQGRVRETRYESNDETDTLEVTSDVILEDDAPTFINDIKGYHKVGNPDHTLPAVTLHLYCPPFQRCKIWMKDCDNNLKASNACMCYYSEYGVRLGGDKKCEDLFEVVTI
;
A
#
# COMPACT_ATOMS: atom_id res chain seq x y z
N MET A 1 30.48 18.64 18.45
CA MET A 1 30.65 17.16 18.42
C MET A 1 29.27 16.58 18.60
N SER A 2 28.60 16.26 17.50
CA SER A 2 27.19 15.89 17.47
C SER A 2 27.10 14.37 17.53
N SER A 3 26.42 13.85 18.55
CA SER A 3 26.22 12.42 18.77
C SER A 3 25.46 11.77 17.61
N PRO A 4 25.77 10.51 17.24
CA PRO A 4 25.05 9.81 16.19
C PRO A 4 23.67 9.37 16.71
N THR A 5 22.63 9.68 15.95
CA THR A 5 21.25 9.20 16.12
C THR A 5 21.29 7.67 16.09
N SER A 6 20.95 7.02 17.21
CA SER A 6 20.90 5.56 17.30
C SER A 6 19.76 5.02 16.43
N ILE A 7 20.11 4.35 15.33
CA ILE A 7 19.20 3.47 14.60
C ILE A 7 18.93 2.28 15.53
N PHE A 8 17.82 2.32 16.27
CA PHE A 8 17.31 1.09 16.89
C PHE A 8 16.69 0.27 15.78
N SER A 9 17.45 -0.70 15.26
CA SER A 9 16.86 -1.78 14.49
C SER A 9 15.91 -2.51 15.43
N TYR A 10 14.63 -2.52 15.11
CA TYR A 10 13.80 -3.63 15.57
C TYR A 10 14.53 -4.91 15.14
N ASP A 11 14.99 -5.69 16.10
CA ASP A 11 15.60 -6.98 15.81
C ASP A 11 14.48 -7.90 15.34
N LEU A 12 14.22 -7.87 14.03
CA LEU A 12 13.24 -8.71 13.34
C LEU A 12 13.52 -10.21 13.56
N ALA A 13 14.74 -10.58 13.97
CA ALA A 13 15.11 -11.96 14.30
C ALA A 13 14.76 -12.34 15.75
N SER A 14 14.56 -11.37 16.64
CA SER A 14 14.10 -11.61 18.02
C SER A 14 12.58 -11.79 18.14
N TRP A 15 11.85 -11.74 17.02
CA TRP A 15 10.38 -11.72 16.96
C TRP A 15 9.73 -13.05 16.59
N ASP A 16 10.37 -14.16 16.93
CA ASP A 16 9.73 -15.48 16.87
C ASP A 16 8.56 -15.58 17.88
N ILE A 17 7.43 -14.93 17.58
CA ILE A 17 6.15 -15.26 18.18
C ILE A 17 5.65 -16.49 17.44
N ASN A 18 6.18 -17.63 17.85
CA ASN A 18 5.62 -18.92 17.52
C ASN A 18 4.32 -19.10 18.33
N SER A 19 3.27 -18.35 17.97
CA SER A 19 1.89 -18.71 18.29
C SER A 19 1.23 -19.17 17.00
N SER A 20 1.54 -20.40 16.62
CA SER A 20 0.78 -21.14 15.63
C SER A 20 -0.66 -21.32 16.13
N SER A 21 -1.55 -20.36 15.86
CA SER A 21 -2.96 -20.68 15.74
C SER A 21 -3.16 -21.28 14.34
N LYS A 22 -3.15 -22.60 14.27
CA LYS A 22 -3.70 -23.33 13.12
C LYS A 22 -5.17 -22.92 13.00
N ASN A 23 -5.47 -21.95 12.13
CA ASN A 23 -6.86 -21.67 11.77
C ASN A 23 -7.32 -22.69 10.71
N PRO A 24 -8.53 -23.23 10.84
CA PRO A 24 -9.04 -24.23 9.92
C PRO A 24 -9.25 -23.61 8.54
N SER A 25 -8.96 -24.38 7.50
CA SER A 25 -9.19 -24.02 6.10
C SER A 25 -10.62 -23.48 5.91
N SER A 26 -10.75 -22.18 5.66
CA SER A 26 -11.98 -21.63 5.09
C SER A 26 -12.11 -22.18 3.67
N HIS A 27 -13.24 -22.80 3.40
CA HIS A 27 -13.52 -23.39 2.09
C HIS A 27 -13.50 -22.31 1.01
N ARG A 28 -12.47 -22.38 0.16
CA ARG A 28 -12.36 -21.65 -1.08
C ARG A 28 -13.47 -22.11 -2.03
N PRO A 29 -14.31 -21.24 -2.60
CA PRO A 29 -15.19 -21.61 -3.69
C PRO A 29 -14.30 -21.95 -4.90
N SER A 30 -14.33 -23.20 -5.35
CA SER A 30 -13.63 -23.63 -6.55
C SER A 30 -14.39 -23.16 -7.79
N PHE A 31 -14.01 -22.01 -8.34
CA PHE A 31 -14.35 -21.66 -9.71
C PHE A 31 -13.18 -22.04 -10.62
N THR A 32 -13.37 -23.10 -11.40
CA THR A 32 -12.46 -23.57 -12.43
C THR A 32 -12.60 -22.70 -13.68
N ASN A 33 -11.82 -21.63 -13.75
CA ASN A 33 -11.28 -21.16 -15.02
C ASN A 33 -9.77 -21.44 -14.96
N GLY A 34 -9.20 -22.01 -16.03
CA GLY A 34 -7.85 -22.60 -16.08
C GLY A 34 -6.66 -21.65 -15.89
N THR A 35 -6.74 -20.70 -14.95
CA THR A 35 -5.63 -19.85 -14.54
C THR A 35 -4.81 -20.57 -13.47
N ASP A 36 -3.50 -20.71 -13.73
CA ASP A 36 -2.54 -21.22 -12.78
C ASP A 36 -2.60 -20.39 -11.48
N SER A 37 -3.08 -21.01 -10.40
CA SER A 37 -3.21 -20.39 -9.08
C SER A 37 -2.03 -20.69 -8.16
N SER A 38 -0.97 -21.29 -8.70
CA SER A 38 0.22 -21.64 -7.91
C SER A 38 0.88 -20.38 -7.35
N PRO A 39 1.34 -20.42 -6.08
CA PRO A 39 2.07 -19.32 -5.48
C PRO A 39 3.31 -18.94 -6.31
N ILE A 40 3.62 -17.65 -6.36
CA ILE A 40 4.78 -17.10 -7.08
C ILE A 40 5.73 -16.40 -6.11
N THR A 41 6.99 -16.34 -6.51
CA THR A 41 8.03 -15.55 -5.82
C THR A 41 7.92 -14.06 -6.14
N LEU A 42 8.52 -13.23 -5.29
CA LEU A 42 8.62 -11.78 -5.54
C LEU A 42 9.27 -11.45 -6.90
N ASN A 43 10.33 -12.17 -7.28
CA ASN A 43 10.98 -11.97 -8.58
C ASN A 43 10.05 -12.33 -9.76
N GLN A 44 9.27 -13.40 -9.63
CA GLN A 44 8.28 -13.76 -10.66
C GLN A 44 7.17 -12.71 -10.76
N LEU A 45 6.72 -12.14 -9.63
CA LEU A 45 5.76 -11.02 -9.65
C LEU A 45 6.34 -9.83 -10.42
N ILE A 46 7.55 -9.38 -10.04
CA ILE A 46 8.24 -8.23 -10.67
C ILE A 46 8.42 -8.43 -12.17
N GLN A 47 8.75 -9.66 -12.61
CA GLN A 47 8.91 -9.97 -14.04
C GLN A 47 7.58 -10.03 -14.81
N LYS A 48 6.49 -10.41 -14.15
CA LYS A 48 5.17 -10.61 -14.79
C LYS A 48 4.31 -9.34 -14.82
N LEU A 49 4.57 -8.38 -13.92
CA LEU A 49 3.80 -7.13 -13.83
C LEU A 49 3.90 -6.27 -15.11
N PRO A 50 5.09 -5.89 -15.63
CA PRO A 50 5.18 -5.00 -16.78
C PRO A 50 4.39 -5.46 -18.00
N PRO A 51 4.56 -6.69 -18.55
CA PRO A 51 3.81 -7.09 -19.74
C PRO A 51 2.30 -7.18 -19.50
N LEU A 52 1.87 -7.54 -18.28
CA LEU A 52 0.47 -7.57 -17.91
C LEU A 52 -0.13 -6.15 -17.92
N LEU A 53 0.54 -5.20 -17.27
CA LEU A 53 0.11 -3.82 -17.16
C LEU A 53 0.14 -3.11 -18.51
N HIS A 54 1.15 -3.36 -19.34
CA HIS A 54 1.22 -2.82 -20.70
C HIS A 54 0.02 -3.28 -21.56
N SER A 55 -0.33 -4.57 -21.47
CA SER A 55 -1.50 -5.11 -22.17
C SER A 55 -2.82 -4.53 -21.64
N GLN A 56 -2.94 -4.37 -20.32
CA GLN A 56 -4.10 -3.74 -19.70
C GLN A 56 -4.22 -2.27 -20.14
N ASN A 57 -3.16 -1.48 -20.01
CA ASN A 57 -3.12 -0.07 -20.39
C ASN A 57 -3.48 0.16 -21.86
N THR A 58 -2.99 -0.70 -22.76
CA THR A 58 -3.36 -0.64 -24.19
C THR A 58 -4.88 -0.83 -24.39
N LYS A 59 -5.50 -1.75 -23.65
CA LYS A 59 -6.96 -1.94 -23.70
C LYS A 59 -7.71 -0.74 -23.11
N LEU A 60 -7.21 -0.21 -21.98
CA LEU A 60 -7.81 0.94 -21.31
C LEU A 60 -7.84 2.19 -22.22
N GLN A 61 -6.80 2.39 -23.05
CA GLN A 61 -6.74 3.50 -24.01
C GLN A 61 -7.74 3.38 -25.16
N GLN A 62 -8.26 2.18 -25.42
CA GLN A 62 -9.23 1.91 -26.49
C GLN A 62 -10.68 1.92 -25.98
N MET A 63 -10.89 1.95 -24.65
CA MET A 63 -12.21 1.98 -24.04
C MET A 63 -12.84 3.38 -24.16
N SER A 64 -14.16 3.41 -24.34
CA SER A 64 -14.96 4.59 -24.04
C SER A 64 -14.90 4.96 -22.56
N ILE A 65 -15.28 6.19 -22.23
CA ILE A 65 -15.34 6.67 -20.84
C ILE A 65 -16.27 5.78 -20.00
N GLN A 66 -17.42 5.36 -20.54
CA GLN A 66 -18.38 4.51 -19.84
C GLN A 66 -17.81 3.11 -19.56
N GLU A 67 -17.13 2.51 -20.54
CA GLU A 67 -16.47 1.22 -20.36
C GLU A 67 -15.34 1.32 -19.34
N ARG A 68 -14.57 2.41 -19.37
CA ARG A 68 -13.48 2.64 -18.41
C ARG A 68 -14.00 2.79 -16.98
N ILE A 69 -15.04 3.60 -16.78
CA ILE A 69 -15.70 3.75 -15.47
C ILE A 69 -16.25 2.42 -15.00
N HIS A 70 -16.90 1.65 -15.88
CA HIS A 70 -17.40 0.32 -15.53
C HIS A 70 -16.25 -0.59 -15.10
N PHE A 71 -15.15 -0.64 -15.86
CA PHE A 71 -13.99 -1.45 -15.55
C PHE A 71 -13.37 -1.10 -14.18
N ASP A 72 -13.17 0.19 -13.92
CA ASP A 72 -12.57 0.66 -12.66
C ASP A 72 -13.48 0.49 -11.44
N THR A 73 -14.80 0.48 -11.64
CA THR A 73 -15.77 0.30 -10.55
C THR A 73 -16.07 -1.16 -10.26
N THR A 74 -16.19 -2.02 -11.28
CA THR A 74 -16.72 -3.39 -11.14
C THR A 74 -15.67 -4.48 -11.27
N ILE A 75 -14.57 -4.25 -11.99
CA ILE A 75 -13.56 -5.28 -12.27
C ILE A 75 -12.31 -5.08 -11.41
N ARG A 76 -11.76 -3.87 -11.36
CA ARG A 76 -10.49 -3.60 -10.68
C ARG A 76 -10.53 -3.98 -9.20
N GLY A 77 -9.49 -4.70 -8.76
CA GLY A 77 -9.37 -5.21 -7.40
C GLY A 77 -10.22 -6.44 -7.07
N THR A 78 -10.97 -6.98 -8.03
CA THR A 78 -11.77 -8.20 -7.83
C THR A 78 -11.04 -9.45 -8.34
N ASP A 79 -11.62 -10.62 -8.14
CA ASP A 79 -11.12 -11.87 -8.73
C ASP A 79 -11.15 -11.87 -10.26
N ALA A 80 -11.88 -10.97 -10.91
CA ALA A 80 -11.86 -10.81 -12.37
C ALA A 80 -10.67 -9.96 -12.87
N ASP A 81 -9.97 -9.26 -11.98
CA ASP A 81 -8.83 -8.43 -12.31
C ASP A 81 -7.54 -9.26 -12.33
N ALA A 82 -6.90 -9.32 -13.50
CA ALA A 82 -5.67 -10.07 -13.68
C ALA A 82 -4.50 -9.55 -12.83
N VAL A 83 -4.44 -8.25 -12.54
CA VAL A 83 -3.41 -7.68 -11.65
C VAL A 83 -3.67 -8.13 -10.22
N ASN A 84 -4.92 -8.10 -9.77
CA ASN A 84 -5.33 -8.60 -8.46
C ASN A 84 -5.01 -10.09 -8.29
N GLN A 85 -5.33 -10.91 -9.30
CA GLN A 85 -4.99 -12.34 -9.32
C GLN A 85 -3.48 -12.57 -9.24
N LEU A 86 -2.69 -11.87 -10.05
CA LEU A 86 -1.23 -12.03 -10.04
C LEU A 86 -0.64 -11.59 -8.70
N PHE A 87 -1.09 -10.46 -8.17
CA PHE A 87 -0.61 -9.92 -6.91
C PHE A 87 -0.97 -10.83 -5.73
N GLY A 88 -2.18 -11.39 -5.71
CA GLY A 88 -2.64 -12.35 -4.70
C GLY A 88 -1.89 -13.68 -4.70
N ARG A 89 -1.21 -14.05 -5.79
CA ARG A 89 -0.39 -15.27 -5.86
C ARG A 89 0.97 -15.12 -5.18
N LEU A 90 1.43 -13.91 -4.86
CA LEU A 90 2.71 -13.74 -4.18
C LEU A 90 2.69 -14.47 -2.83
N ASP A 91 3.66 -15.37 -2.63
CA ASP A 91 3.85 -16.12 -1.40
C ASP A 91 4.52 -15.25 -0.33
N LEU A 92 3.71 -14.63 0.53
CA LEU A 92 4.18 -13.78 1.63
C LEU A 92 4.58 -14.57 2.88
N THR A 93 4.29 -15.88 2.93
CA THR A 93 4.64 -16.75 4.06
C THR A 93 6.16 -16.94 4.20
N LYS A 94 6.90 -16.71 3.10
CA LYS A 94 8.35 -16.72 3.08
C LYS A 94 8.89 -15.34 3.41
N GLU A 95 9.00 -15.04 4.70
CA GLU A 95 9.42 -13.72 5.20
C GLU A 95 10.72 -13.19 4.57
N GLU A 96 11.66 -14.08 4.25
CA GLU A 96 12.92 -13.76 3.55
C GLU A 96 12.72 -13.05 2.21
N CYS A 97 11.54 -13.20 1.57
CA CYS A 97 11.24 -12.57 0.30
C CYS A 97 11.03 -11.05 0.44
N TRP A 98 10.61 -10.56 1.61
CA TRP A 98 10.30 -9.15 1.85
C TRP A 98 11.06 -8.50 3.03
N LYS A 99 11.53 -9.28 4.02
CA LYS A 99 12.18 -8.76 5.25
C LYS A 99 13.35 -7.83 4.99
N LYS A 100 14.17 -8.10 3.97
CA LYS A 100 15.31 -7.23 3.61
C LYS A 100 14.92 -5.80 3.19
N TYR A 101 13.65 -5.57 2.86
CA TYR A 101 13.11 -4.25 2.55
C TYR A 101 12.37 -3.61 3.75
N ALA A 102 12.20 -4.33 4.86
CA ALA A 102 11.45 -3.88 6.03
C ALA A 102 12.29 -2.97 6.94
N LEU A 103 12.68 -1.80 6.43
CA LEU A 103 13.49 -0.84 7.17
C LEU A 103 12.57 0.15 7.91
N PHE A 104 12.56 0.08 9.23
CA PHE A 104 11.79 0.96 10.11
C PHE A 104 12.56 2.23 10.49
N ASP A 105 11.81 3.24 10.93
CA ASP A 105 12.29 4.43 11.63
C ASP A 105 11.27 4.77 12.71
N THR A 106 11.63 4.58 13.98
CA THR A 106 10.71 4.77 15.12
C THR A 106 10.28 6.23 15.32
N SER A 107 10.97 7.19 14.70
CA SER A 107 10.59 8.61 14.75
C SER A 107 9.46 8.97 13.78
N LYS A 108 9.16 8.10 12.80
CA LYS A 108 8.16 8.33 11.76
C LYS A 108 6.84 7.62 12.07
N ASN A 109 5.76 8.03 11.41
CA ASN A 109 4.51 7.26 11.49
C ASN A 109 4.71 5.88 10.82
N TYR A 110 5.30 5.90 9.63
CA TYR A 110 5.64 4.72 8.85
C TYR A 110 6.77 5.07 7.87
N THR A 111 7.43 4.04 7.34
CA THR A 111 8.42 4.19 6.26
C THR A 111 7.90 3.56 4.97
N ARG A 112 8.31 4.12 3.83
CA ARG A 112 8.01 3.60 2.49
C ARG A 112 9.31 3.07 1.88
N ASN A 113 9.39 1.78 1.61
CA ASN A 113 10.60 1.13 1.15
C ASN A 113 10.40 0.60 -0.26
N LEU A 114 11.07 1.18 -1.26
CA LEU A 114 10.95 0.78 -2.65
C LEU A 114 11.55 -0.61 -2.84
N ILE A 115 10.71 -1.55 -3.29
CA ILE A 115 11.13 -2.91 -3.65
C ILE A 115 11.51 -2.97 -5.12
N ALA A 116 10.63 -2.49 -5.99
CA ALA A 116 10.80 -2.56 -7.44
C ALA A 116 9.90 -1.54 -8.14
N THR A 117 10.36 -1.04 -9.28
CA THR A 117 9.59 -0.21 -10.20
C THR A 117 10.27 -0.29 -11.57
N ASP A 118 9.51 -0.03 -12.62
CA ASP A 118 10.03 0.25 -13.96
C ASP A 118 9.90 1.74 -14.33
N ASP A 119 9.53 2.59 -13.36
CA ASP A 119 9.26 4.02 -13.50
C ASP A 119 8.19 4.37 -14.55
N GLU A 120 7.43 3.37 -15.04
CA GLU A 120 6.46 3.54 -16.12
C GLU A 120 5.11 2.89 -15.77
N THR A 121 5.11 1.60 -15.45
CA THR A 121 3.90 0.80 -15.29
C THR A 121 3.54 0.52 -13.85
N PHE A 122 4.52 0.37 -12.94
CA PHE A 122 4.22 0.13 -11.52
C PHE A 122 5.29 0.62 -10.55
N THR A 123 4.88 0.85 -9.31
CA THR A 123 5.75 0.97 -8.14
C THR A 123 5.31 -0.02 -7.08
N LEU A 124 6.22 -0.88 -6.62
CA LEU A 124 6.02 -1.83 -5.55
C LEU A 124 6.77 -1.36 -4.29
N LEU A 125 6.03 -1.04 -3.23
CA LEU A 125 6.58 -0.58 -1.95
C LEU A 125 6.26 -1.55 -0.82
N LEU A 126 7.19 -1.66 0.13
CA LEU A 126 6.90 -2.19 1.46
C LEU A 126 6.72 -1.02 2.43
N LEU A 127 5.56 -0.95 3.07
CA LEU A 127 5.29 0.02 4.13
C LEU A 127 5.43 -0.65 5.49
N CYS A 128 6.19 0.01 6.36
CA CYS A 128 6.46 -0.44 7.72
C CYS A 128 5.82 0.53 8.71
N TRP A 129 4.78 0.08 9.40
CA TRP A 129 3.93 0.88 10.27
C TRP A 129 4.36 0.73 11.73
N ASN A 130 4.78 1.82 12.35
CA ASN A 130 5.07 1.81 13.78
C ASN A 130 3.77 1.62 14.58
N ALA A 131 3.92 1.13 15.81
CA ALA A 131 2.80 0.89 16.71
C ALA A 131 1.93 2.15 16.93
N GLY A 132 0.62 2.03 16.74
CA GLY A 132 -0.36 3.09 16.92
C GLY A 132 -0.25 4.24 15.92
N ARG A 133 0.46 4.05 14.80
CA ARG A 133 0.68 5.09 13.79
C ARG A 133 -0.13 4.84 12.53
N GLU A 134 -0.52 5.93 11.88
CA GLU A 134 -1.34 5.93 10.68
C GLU A 134 -0.85 6.96 9.66
N SER A 135 -1.30 6.80 8.43
CA SER A 135 -1.19 7.82 7.38
C SER A 135 -2.20 8.95 7.63
N PRO A 136 -2.07 10.09 6.93
CA PRO A 136 -3.21 10.95 6.66
C PRO A 136 -4.27 10.25 5.80
N ILE A 137 -5.44 10.86 5.69
CA ILE A 137 -6.37 10.53 4.60
C ILE A 137 -5.69 10.96 3.29
N HIS A 138 -5.73 10.15 2.24
CA HIS A 138 -5.06 10.46 0.98
C HIS A 138 -5.72 9.83 -0.24
N ASP A 139 -5.47 10.44 -1.39
CA ASP A 139 -5.87 9.96 -2.72
C ASP A 139 -4.77 9.13 -3.39
N HIS A 140 -5.09 8.59 -4.57
CA HIS A 140 -4.24 7.76 -5.40
C HIS A 140 -4.34 8.25 -6.85
N PRO A 141 -3.49 9.20 -7.28
CA PRO A 141 -3.50 9.74 -8.63
C PRO A 141 -2.81 8.78 -9.62
N CYS A 142 -3.29 7.55 -9.63
CA CYS A 142 -2.92 6.43 -10.47
C CYS A 142 -4.17 5.61 -10.76
N ASP A 143 -4.08 4.64 -11.66
CA ASP A 143 -5.23 3.82 -12.03
C ASP A 143 -5.66 2.89 -10.89
N GLY A 144 -4.75 2.57 -9.96
CA GLY A 144 -5.13 2.01 -8.67
C GLY A 144 -3.98 1.51 -7.80
N CYS A 145 -4.34 1.23 -6.55
CA CYS A 145 -3.48 0.79 -5.48
C CYS A 145 -4.00 -0.55 -4.94
N TRP A 146 -3.12 -1.55 -4.90
CA TRP A 146 -3.39 -2.81 -4.22
C TRP A 146 -2.55 -2.89 -2.94
N VAL A 147 -3.18 -3.34 -1.86
CA VAL A 147 -2.53 -3.49 -0.56
C VAL A 147 -2.67 -4.94 -0.09
N ARG A 148 -1.59 -5.52 0.44
CA ARG A 148 -1.59 -6.83 1.11
C ARG A 148 -0.87 -6.75 2.44
N LEU A 149 -1.37 -7.48 3.43
CA LEU A 149 -0.74 -7.60 4.73
C LEU A 149 0.41 -8.62 4.67
N CYS A 150 1.62 -8.21 5.07
CA CYS A 150 2.75 -9.12 5.25
C CYS A 150 2.85 -9.60 6.70
N GLN A 151 2.62 -8.70 7.66
CA GLN A 151 2.74 -8.98 9.09
C GLN A 151 1.86 -8.03 9.92
N GLY A 152 1.32 -8.53 11.02
CA GLY A 152 0.57 -7.74 12.00
C GLY A 152 -0.90 -7.64 11.62
N ARG A 153 -1.48 -6.44 11.78
CA ARG A 153 -2.82 -6.08 11.32
C ARG A 153 -2.84 -4.60 10.99
N VAL A 154 -3.73 -4.18 10.10
CA VAL A 154 -3.84 -2.78 9.68
C VAL A 154 -5.29 -2.38 9.60
N ARG A 155 -5.64 -1.20 10.10
CA ARG A 155 -6.96 -0.59 9.92
C ARG A 155 -6.96 0.21 8.62
N GLU A 156 -7.95 -0.01 7.77
CA GLU A 156 -8.29 0.85 6.64
C GLU A 156 -9.61 1.55 6.93
N THR A 157 -9.59 2.89 6.94
CA THR A 157 -10.80 3.72 6.96
C THR A 157 -10.95 4.39 5.61
N ARG A 158 -12.08 4.19 4.93
CA ARG A 158 -12.38 4.79 3.62
C ARG A 158 -13.29 6.00 3.76
N TYR A 159 -13.12 6.94 2.83
CA TYR A 159 -13.81 8.21 2.81
C TYR A 159 -14.31 8.54 1.41
N GLU A 160 -15.45 9.24 1.34
CA GLU A 160 -15.94 9.88 0.12
C GLU A 160 -16.13 11.38 0.37
N SER A 161 -15.98 12.19 -0.69
CA SER A 161 -16.29 13.62 -0.63
C SER A 161 -17.80 13.83 -0.57
N ASN A 162 -18.23 14.70 0.33
CA ASN A 162 -19.56 15.28 0.31
C ASN A 162 -19.47 16.72 -0.22
N ASP A 163 -19.85 16.91 -1.49
CA ASP A 163 -19.78 18.20 -2.18
C ASP A 163 -20.72 19.26 -1.59
N GLU A 164 -21.79 18.86 -0.89
CA GLU A 164 -22.74 19.79 -0.27
C GLU A 164 -22.17 20.42 1.01
N THR A 165 -21.38 19.64 1.75
CA THR A 165 -20.82 20.06 3.05
C THR A 165 -19.34 20.43 2.97
N ASP A 166 -18.68 20.17 1.84
CA ASP A 166 -17.22 20.29 1.67
C ASP A 166 -16.46 19.48 2.74
N THR A 167 -16.92 18.25 3.00
CA THR A 167 -16.32 17.35 4.00
C THR A 167 -15.99 15.97 3.43
N LEU A 168 -15.16 15.22 4.17
CA LEU A 168 -14.91 13.80 3.90
C LEU A 168 -15.68 12.94 4.92
N GLU A 169 -16.56 12.08 4.43
CA GLU A 169 -17.39 11.20 5.24
C GLU A 169 -16.88 9.76 5.22
N VAL A 170 -16.90 9.09 6.37
CA VAL A 170 -16.46 7.69 6.48
C VAL A 170 -17.47 6.77 5.80
N THR A 171 -17.00 5.97 4.84
CA THR A 171 -17.82 4.96 4.15
C THR A 171 -17.51 3.54 4.58
N SER A 172 -16.33 3.29 5.15
CA SER A 172 -15.91 1.99 5.66
C SER A 172 -14.81 2.13 6.72
N ASP A 173 -14.78 1.23 7.70
CA ASP A 173 -13.70 1.11 8.69
C ASP A 173 -13.51 -0.39 9.00
N VAL A 174 -12.39 -0.96 8.53
CA VAL A 174 -12.12 -2.40 8.59
C VAL A 174 -10.72 -2.67 9.12
N ILE A 175 -10.57 -3.78 9.85
CA ILE A 175 -9.25 -4.33 10.22
C ILE A 175 -8.91 -5.43 9.22
N LEU A 176 -7.76 -5.28 8.57
CA LEU A 176 -7.15 -6.28 7.71
C LEU A 176 -6.29 -7.21 8.59
N GLU A 177 -6.66 -8.50 8.62
CA GLU A 177 -6.01 -9.54 9.43
C GLU A 177 -5.50 -10.73 8.60
N ASP A 178 -5.86 -10.78 7.31
CA ASP A 178 -5.35 -11.77 6.35
C ASP A 178 -4.53 -11.10 5.25
N ASP A 179 -3.91 -11.91 4.39
CA ASP A 179 -3.05 -11.46 3.31
C ASP A 179 -3.80 -11.28 1.98
N ALA A 180 -5.14 -11.27 1.97
CA ALA A 180 -5.90 -11.06 0.75
C ALA A 180 -5.64 -9.63 0.20
N PRO A 181 -5.49 -9.47 -1.12
CA PRO A 181 -5.37 -8.15 -1.72
C PRO A 181 -6.61 -7.30 -1.45
N THR A 182 -6.42 -6.08 -0.97
CA THR A 182 -7.41 -5.02 -1.03
C THR A 182 -7.06 -4.07 -2.17
N PHE A 183 -8.05 -3.28 -2.61
CA PHE A 183 -7.90 -2.36 -3.73
C PHE A 183 -8.58 -1.03 -3.47
N ILE A 184 -7.95 0.06 -3.94
CA ILE A 184 -8.54 1.39 -3.98
C ILE A 184 -8.05 2.17 -5.21
N ASN A 185 -8.91 3.05 -5.71
CA ASN A 185 -8.60 4.14 -6.63
C ASN A 185 -9.54 5.31 -6.28
N ASP A 186 -9.33 6.47 -6.88
CA ASP A 186 -10.08 7.68 -6.50
C ASP A 186 -11.58 7.61 -6.83
N ILE A 187 -12.00 6.69 -7.70
CA ILE A 187 -13.43 6.41 -7.95
C ILE A 187 -14.06 5.67 -6.76
N LYS A 188 -13.29 4.85 -6.04
CA LYS A 188 -13.71 4.12 -4.84
C LYS A 188 -13.48 4.90 -3.54
N GLY A 189 -13.09 6.17 -3.66
CA GLY A 189 -12.86 7.08 -2.54
C GLY A 189 -11.39 7.17 -2.12
N TYR A 190 -11.20 7.76 -0.94
CA TYR A 190 -9.91 8.00 -0.31
C TYR A 190 -9.75 7.08 0.88
N HIS A 191 -8.54 6.92 1.40
CA HIS A 191 -8.39 6.15 2.63
C HIS A 191 -7.32 6.68 3.59
N LYS A 192 -7.46 6.22 4.82
CA LYS A 192 -6.47 6.31 5.87
C LYS A 192 -6.10 4.90 6.30
N VAL A 193 -4.80 4.62 6.40
CA VAL A 193 -4.29 3.29 6.70
C VAL A 193 -3.35 3.40 7.89
N GLY A 194 -3.47 2.48 8.85
CA GLY A 194 -2.63 2.54 10.05
C GLY A 194 -2.59 1.26 10.85
N ASN A 195 -1.58 1.16 11.71
CA ASN A 195 -1.43 0.07 12.63
C ASN A 195 -2.24 0.36 13.91
N PRO A 196 -3.34 -0.37 14.17
CA PRO A 196 -4.14 -0.17 15.38
C PRO A 196 -3.49 -0.75 16.64
N ASP A 197 -2.41 -1.53 16.49
CA ASP A 197 -1.70 -2.11 17.62
C ASP A 197 -0.73 -1.10 18.25
N HIS A 198 -0.77 -0.95 19.57
CA HIS A 198 0.08 -0.01 20.30
C HIS A 198 1.42 -0.60 20.78
N THR A 199 1.68 -1.87 20.47
CA THR A 199 2.86 -2.59 20.95
C THR A 199 3.68 -3.21 19.83
N LEU A 200 3.01 -3.80 18.84
CA LEU A 200 3.65 -4.51 17.73
C LEU A 200 3.55 -3.66 16.45
N PRO A 201 4.55 -3.72 15.56
CA PRO A 201 4.45 -3.09 14.25
C PRO A 201 3.59 -3.91 13.28
N ALA A 202 3.26 -3.28 12.15
CA ALA A 202 2.66 -3.95 11.01
C ALA A 202 3.47 -3.69 9.73
N VAL A 203 3.34 -4.59 8.76
CA VAL A 203 4.01 -4.48 7.45
C VAL A 203 3.00 -4.79 6.36
N THR A 204 2.94 -3.93 5.35
CA THR A 204 2.07 -4.11 4.19
C THR A 204 2.83 -3.92 2.89
N LEU A 205 2.48 -4.69 1.89
CA LEU A 205 2.94 -4.53 0.51
C LEU A 205 1.94 -3.68 -0.27
N HIS A 206 2.43 -2.67 -0.99
CA HIS A 206 1.63 -1.74 -1.79
C HIS A 206 2.09 -1.79 -3.23
N LEU A 207 1.17 -2.01 -4.16
CA LEU A 207 1.39 -1.97 -5.60
C LEU A 207 0.59 -0.80 -6.18
N TYR A 208 1.28 0.20 -6.72
CA TYR A 208 0.69 1.34 -7.41
C TYR A 208 0.89 1.20 -8.91
N CYS A 209 -0.18 1.35 -9.70
CA CYS A 209 -0.13 1.28 -11.15
C CYS A 209 -0.95 2.42 -11.77
N PRO A 210 -0.36 3.32 -12.59
CA PRO A 210 1.07 3.55 -12.76
C PRO A 210 1.74 4.18 -11.52
N PRO A 211 3.08 4.37 -11.52
CA PRO A 211 3.76 5.20 -10.52
C PRO A 211 3.19 6.62 -10.47
N PHE A 212 3.26 7.25 -9.30
CA PHE A 212 2.93 8.66 -9.13
C PHE A 212 3.93 9.35 -8.19
N GLN A 213 4.10 10.66 -8.36
CA GLN A 213 5.06 11.46 -7.58
C GLN A 213 4.41 12.33 -6.50
N ARG A 214 3.13 12.66 -6.66
CA ARG A 214 2.39 13.53 -5.73
C ARG A 214 1.02 12.95 -5.49
N CYS A 215 0.52 13.08 -4.27
CA CYS A 215 -0.88 12.81 -3.94
C CYS A 215 -1.45 13.96 -3.11
N LYS A 216 -2.77 14.07 -3.05
CA LYS A 216 -3.47 14.90 -2.09
C LYS A 216 -3.60 14.16 -0.78
N ILE A 217 -3.41 14.90 0.29
CA ILE A 217 -3.63 14.42 1.65
C ILE A 217 -4.57 15.37 2.37
N TRP A 218 -5.28 14.84 3.36
CA TRP A 218 -6.10 15.62 4.26
C TRP A 218 -5.69 15.37 5.70
N MET A 219 -5.42 16.46 6.41
CA MET A 219 -5.02 16.47 7.81
C MET A 219 -5.83 17.51 8.58
N LYS A 220 -6.02 17.29 9.88
CA LYS A 220 -6.64 18.29 10.73
C LYS A 220 -5.63 19.39 11.05
N ASP A 221 -6.04 20.65 10.90
CA ASP A 221 -5.29 21.80 11.40
C ASP A 221 -5.45 21.95 12.93
N CYS A 222 -4.86 23.01 13.49
CA CYS A 222 -4.93 23.30 14.93
C CYS A 222 -6.35 23.54 15.44
N ASP A 223 -7.26 23.95 14.55
CA ASP A 223 -8.66 24.22 14.85
C ASP A 223 -9.55 22.99 14.58
N ASN A 224 -8.94 21.82 14.35
CA ASN A 224 -9.57 20.56 13.98
C ASN A 224 -10.32 20.56 12.64
N ASN A 225 -10.10 21.54 11.77
CA ASN A 225 -10.67 21.55 10.44
C ASN A 225 -9.83 20.66 9.51
N LEU A 226 -10.50 19.90 8.66
CA LEU A 226 -9.82 19.07 7.68
C LEU A 226 -9.31 19.94 6.53
N LYS A 227 -8.00 19.93 6.29
CA LYS A 227 -7.34 20.71 5.24
C LYS A 227 -6.64 19.79 4.25
N ALA A 228 -6.88 20.06 2.97
CA ALA A 228 -6.20 19.40 1.88
C ALA A 228 -4.83 20.05 1.61
N SER A 229 -3.82 19.24 1.31
CA SER A 229 -2.52 19.69 0.83
C SER A 229 -1.92 18.66 -0.13
N ASN A 230 -0.91 19.04 -0.90
CA ASN A 230 -0.18 18.09 -1.75
C ASN A 230 1.03 17.53 -1.00
N ALA A 231 1.23 16.22 -1.06
CA ALA A 231 2.42 15.55 -0.55
C ALA A 231 3.21 14.94 -1.71
N CYS A 232 4.54 14.94 -1.59
CA CYS A 232 5.42 14.23 -2.51
C CYS A 232 5.66 12.80 -2.02
N MET A 233 5.63 11.84 -2.94
CA MET A 233 6.05 10.48 -2.65
C MET A 233 7.55 10.48 -2.39
N CYS A 234 7.95 9.96 -1.23
CA CYS A 234 9.35 9.82 -0.88
C CYS A 234 9.63 8.43 -0.32
N TYR A 235 10.82 7.92 -0.63
CA TYR A 235 11.28 6.63 -0.16
C TYR A 235 12.19 6.80 1.05
N TYR A 236 12.01 5.94 2.03
CA TYR A 236 12.94 5.76 3.14
C TYR A 236 14.14 4.92 2.69
N SER A 237 13.89 3.85 1.94
CA SER A 237 14.92 3.01 1.35
C SER A 237 14.58 2.67 -0.09
N GLU A 238 15.61 2.36 -0.88
CA GLU A 238 15.47 1.84 -2.23
C GLU A 238 16.21 0.50 -2.30
N TYR A 239 15.52 -0.53 -2.78
CA TYR A 239 16.07 -1.86 -3.03
C TYR A 239 16.73 -2.52 -1.80
N GLY A 240 16.24 -2.17 -0.60
CA GLY A 240 16.74 -2.66 0.69
C GLY A 240 17.88 -1.82 1.28
N VAL A 241 18.22 -0.70 0.66
CA VAL A 241 19.30 0.19 1.10
C VAL A 241 18.72 1.53 1.56
N ARG A 242 19.01 1.92 2.81
CA ARG A 242 18.59 3.20 3.37
C ARG A 242 19.15 4.36 2.54
N LEU A 243 18.28 5.28 2.11
CA LEU A 243 18.72 6.51 1.47
C LEU A 243 19.45 7.42 2.47
N GLY A 244 20.60 7.96 2.07
CA GLY A 244 21.37 8.91 2.88
C GLY A 244 20.63 10.23 3.13
N GLY A 245 21.05 10.94 4.18
CA GLY A 245 20.40 12.13 4.72
C GLY A 245 20.36 13.38 3.83
N ASP A 246 20.75 13.30 2.56
CA ASP A 246 20.69 14.41 1.59
C ASP A 246 19.52 14.28 0.60
N LYS A 247 18.93 13.08 0.45
CA LYS A 247 17.56 12.94 -0.09
C LYS A 247 16.60 13.12 1.08
N LYS A 248 16.64 14.28 1.72
CA LYS A 248 15.71 14.57 2.80
C LYS A 248 14.32 14.67 2.21
N CYS A 249 13.52 13.63 2.42
CA CYS A 249 12.13 13.86 2.76
C CYS A 249 12.15 14.51 4.16
N GLU A 250 12.44 15.83 4.20
CA GLU A 250 12.29 16.64 5.41
C GLU A 250 10.82 16.61 5.73
N ASP A 251 10.48 15.71 6.65
CA ASP A 251 9.13 15.37 7.03
C ASP A 251 8.27 14.83 5.88
N LEU A 252 7.42 13.87 6.17
CA LEU A 252 6.56 13.27 5.16
C LEU A 252 5.52 14.26 4.60
N PHE A 253 5.55 15.55 4.98
CA PHE A 253 4.50 16.53 4.72
C PHE A 253 5.06 17.96 4.69
N GLU A 254 5.78 18.37 3.63
CA GLU A 254 5.74 19.78 3.25
C GLU A 254 4.32 20.07 2.76
N VAL A 255 3.49 20.59 3.66
CA VAL A 255 2.22 21.23 3.32
C VAL A 255 2.56 22.43 2.44
N VAL A 256 2.56 22.23 1.12
CA VAL A 256 2.49 23.37 0.20
C VAL A 256 1.06 23.88 0.28
N THR A 257 0.83 24.87 1.13
CA THR A 257 -0.42 25.64 1.17
C THR A 257 -0.60 26.30 -0.19
N ILE A 258 -1.80 26.16 -0.78
CA ILE A 258 -2.19 26.87 -2.00
C ILE A 258 -2.40 28.35 -1.65
#